data_AF-I1BN35-F1
#
_entry.id   AF-I1BN35-F1
#
_cell.length_a   1.000
_cell.length_b   1.000
_cell.length_c   1.000
_cell.angle_alpha   90.00
_cell.angle_beta   90.00
_cell.angle_gamma   90.00
#
_symmetry.space_group_name_H-M   'P 1'
#
loop_
_entity.id
_entity.type
_entity.pdbx_description
1 polymer ?
#
loop_
_entity_poly.entity_id
_entity_poly.type
_entity_poly.pdbx_seq_one_letter_code
_entity_poly.pdbx_strand_id
1 'polypeptide(L)'
;MDSLYTNFLRFPSIIHANSKPSHYEKEMTWRFYNKGYADFRYGAFVPRWKVQTFLTQLGKSGLLKENMREAEHYFSIWMNQYPWLLSNPPHLANGYDAIRHLQRSLENDQSEAPQDYFDRQEEEPLLSHRDVRSSCANDKCLLFTNLESYVRPEDIHFDYRKTTSIEKLEGLYEQASSRTEWGQHSYHNAVDSDPSTCWDTLKAPRKGDYFGLMLVGSLNANTLSLYTANEFSKPEKQLLVSVLEESENGWIQCKATSTENNYSDRIQLAIDCPVRHYRLVKVTFKQDLPTPFKLCSLSLENFSV
;
A
#
# COMPACT_ATOMS: atom_id res chain seq x y z
N MET A 1 -10.78 -6.30 9.26
CA MET A 1 -10.13 -6.80 8.02
C MET A 1 -11.02 -6.60 6.79
N ASP A 2 -12.11 -5.83 6.88
CA ASP A 2 -13.11 -5.72 5.82
C ASP A 2 -12.55 -4.94 4.63
N SER A 3 -11.72 -3.92 4.91
CA SER A 3 -11.00 -3.16 3.89
C SER A 3 -10.00 -4.04 3.12
N LEU A 4 -9.18 -4.84 3.83
CA LEU A 4 -8.23 -5.76 3.21
C LEU A 4 -8.95 -6.81 2.35
N TYR A 5 -10.06 -7.36 2.84
CA TYR A 5 -10.90 -8.29 2.09
C TYR A 5 -11.53 -7.62 0.85
N THR A 6 -11.98 -6.38 0.99
CA THR A 6 -12.53 -5.58 -0.12
C THR A 6 -11.50 -5.39 -1.23
N ASN A 7 -10.22 -5.16 -0.89
CA ASN A 7 -9.16 -5.07 -1.89
C ASN A 7 -8.85 -6.44 -2.52
N PHE A 8 -8.83 -7.51 -1.71
CA PHE A 8 -8.63 -8.88 -2.20
C PHE A 8 -9.69 -9.28 -3.24
N LEU A 9 -10.97 -8.94 -3.01
CA LEU A 9 -12.05 -9.25 -3.95
C LEU A 9 -11.89 -8.58 -5.33
N ARG A 10 -11.21 -7.43 -5.40
CA ARG A 10 -10.92 -6.78 -6.69
C ARG A 10 -9.90 -7.58 -7.51
N PHE A 11 -8.91 -8.15 -6.83
CA PHE A 11 -7.78 -8.85 -7.44
C PHE A 11 -7.47 -10.12 -6.66
N PRO A 12 -8.33 -11.15 -6.77
CA PRO A 12 -8.27 -12.36 -5.95
C PRO A 12 -7.18 -13.34 -6.40
N SER A 13 -6.46 -13.02 -7.48
CA SER A 13 -5.24 -13.68 -7.88
C SER A 13 -4.09 -13.30 -6.96
N ILE A 14 -3.99 -12.03 -6.52
CA ILE A 14 -2.82 -11.51 -5.79
C ILE A 14 -2.90 -11.87 -4.29
N ILE A 15 -1.74 -11.95 -3.64
CA ILE A 15 -1.64 -12.02 -2.17
C ILE A 15 -1.78 -10.61 -1.59
N HIS A 16 -2.78 -10.38 -0.74
CA HIS A 16 -3.00 -9.10 -0.05
C HIS A 16 -2.65 -9.27 1.42
N ALA A 17 -1.78 -8.42 1.96
CA ALA A 17 -1.37 -8.51 3.36
C ALA A 17 -1.29 -7.12 4.01
N ASN A 18 -1.58 -7.07 5.30
CA ASN A 18 -1.23 -5.91 6.10
C ASN A 18 0.25 -5.98 6.48
N SER A 19 0.87 -4.83 6.62
CA SER A 19 2.19 -4.69 7.21
C SER A 19 2.20 -3.52 8.17
N LYS A 20 2.81 -3.70 9.34
CA LYS A 20 3.09 -2.60 10.25
C LYS A 20 3.97 -1.57 9.54
N PRO A 21 3.81 -0.24 9.70
CA PRO A 21 4.63 0.76 9.02
C PRO A 21 6.14 0.48 9.10
N SER A 22 6.67 0.13 10.27
CA SER A 22 8.10 -0.21 10.43
C SER A 22 8.54 -1.49 9.70
N HIS A 23 7.61 -2.42 9.45
CA HIS A 23 7.87 -3.64 8.67
C HIS A 23 7.64 -3.40 7.18
N TYR A 24 6.69 -2.53 6.82
CA TYR A 24 6.40 -2.17 5.44
C TYR A 24 7.66 -1.68 4.74
N GLU A 25 8.44 -0.82 5.41
CA GLU A 25 9.73 -0.38 4.91
C GLU A 25 10.67 -1.55 4.62
N LYS A 26 10.83 -2.46 5.59
CA LYS A 26 11.69 -3.64 5.42
C LYS A 26 11.18 -4.54 4.29
N GLU A 27 9.88 -4.75 4.21
CA GLU A 27 9.27 -5.56 3.16
C GLU A 27 9.42 -4.90 1.78
N MET A 28 9.49 -3.56 1.69
CA MET A 28 9.78 -2.80 0.48
C MET A 28 11.24 -2.93 0.05
N THR A 29 12.20 -2.83 0.99
CA THR A 29 13.63 -2.93 0.67
C THR A 29 14.04 -4.33 0.19
N TRP A 30 13.25 -5.34 0.54
CA TRP A 30 13.43 -6.73 0.15
C TRP A 30 12.57 -7.13 -1.05
N ARG A 31 12.12 -6.15 -1.84
CA ARG A 31 11.50 -6.39 -3.13
C ARG A 31 12.53 -6.28 -4.24
N PHE A 32 12.41 -7.20 -5.17
CA PHE A 32 13.19 -7.26 -6.40
C PHE A 32 12.24 -7.08 -7.56
N TYR A 33 12.74 -6.75 -8.75
CA TYR A 33 11.88 -6.60 -9.94
C TYR A 33 10.92 -7.80 -10.04
N ASN A 34 9.61 -7.53 -9.95
CA ASN A 34 8.46 -8.46 -9.89
C ASN A 34 8.39 -9.50 -8.75
N LYS A 35 9.26 -9.43 -7.74
CA LYS A 35 9.31 -10.37 -6.61
C LYS A 35 9.33 -9.65 -5.27
N GLY A 36 8.74 -10.27 -4.27
CA GLY A 36 8.75 -9.72 -2.92
C GLY A 36 8.32 -10.74 -1.90
N TYR A 37 8.27 -10.27 -0.66
CA TYR A 37 7.79 -11.01 0.49
C TYR A 37 6.70 -10.19 1.19
N ALA A 38 5.82 -10.90 1.89
CA ALA A 38 4.84 -10.31 2.79
C ALA A 38 4.85 -11.05 4.12
N ASP A 39 4.81 -10.30 5.21
CA ASP A 39 4.65 -10.88 6.55
C ASP A 39 3.16 -11.09 6.88
N PHE A 40 2.72 -12.35 6.91
CA PHE A 40 1.29 -12.66 7.09
C PHE A 40 0.76 -12.50 8.51
N ARG A 41 1.61 -12.22 9.50
CA ARG A 41 1.21 -12.13 10.92
C ARG A 41 0.23 -10.99 11.21
N TYR A 42 0.19 -9.97 10.35
CA TYR A 42 -0.71 -8.83 10.49
C TYR A 42 -2.04 -9.01 9.75
N GLY A 43 -2.28 -10.22 9.24
CA GLY A 43 -3.47 -10.58 8.46
C GLY A 43 -3.20 -10.50 6.97
N ALA A 44 -3.60 -11.57 6.27
CA ALA A 44 -3.46 -11.69 4.83
C ALA A 44 -4.62 -12.48 4.23
N PHE A 45 -4.95 -12.14 2.99
CA PHE A 45 -5.81 -12.94 2.13
C PHE A 45 -4.99 -13.51 0.98
N VAL A 46 -5.07 -14.83 0.85
CA VAL A 46 -4.31 -15.61 -0.11
C VAL A 46 -5.30 -16.44 -0.94
N PRO A 47 -5.14 -16.50 -2.26
CA PRO A 47 -5.92 -17.39 -3.11
C PRO A 47 -5.72 -18.85 -2.72
N ARG A 48 -6.83 -19.60 -2.63
CA ARG A 48 -6.81 -21.03 -2.23
C ARG A 48 -5.87 -21.88 -3.09
N TRP A 49 -5.81 -21.62 -4.39
CA TRP A 49 -4.99 -22.39 -5.32
C TRP A 49 -3.48 -22.23 -5.03
N LYS A 50 -3.03 -21.05 -4.55
CA LYS A 50 -1.63 -20.83 -4.15
C LYS A 50 -1.25 -21.69 -2.95
N VAL A 51 -2.14 -21.77 -1.97
CA VAL A 51 -1.96 -22.64 -0.80
C VAL A 51 -1.88 -24.11 -1.23
N GLN A 52 -2.76 -24.54 -2.12
CA GLN A 52 -2.76 -25.91 -2.65
C GLN A 52 -1.48 -26.24 -3.42
N THR A 53 -1.00 -25.31 -4.26
CA THR A 53 0.26 -25.44 -4.98
C THR A 53 1.43 -25.58 -4.02
N PHE A 54 1.52 -24.70 -3.01
CA PHE A 54 2.57 -24.76 -1.99
C PHE A 54 2.56 -26.09 -1.24
N LEU A 55 1.40 -26.54 -0.75
CA LEU A 55 1.30 -27.82 -0.04
C LEU A 55 1.69 -29.02 -0.91
N THR A 56 1.36 -28.97 -2.21
CA THR A 56 1.74 -30.00 -3.18
C THR A 56 3.26 -30.00 -3.42
N GLN A 57 3.86 -28.83 -3.55
CA GLN A 57 5.30 -28.67 -3.74
C GLN A 57 6.07 -29.06 -2.47
N LEU A 58 5.58 -28.67 -1.30
CA LEU A 58 6.12 -29.05 0.02
C LEU A 58 6.18 -30.57 0.19
N GLY A 59 5.11 -31.26 -0.21
CA GLY A 59 5.07 -32.73 -0.18
C GLY A 59 6.07 -33.40 -1.13
N LYS A 60 6.52 -32.69 -2.19
CA LYS A 60 7.50 -33.19 -3.17
C LYS A 60 8.95 -32.80 -2.85
N SER A 61 9.16 -31.67 -2.18
CA SER A 61 10.50 -31.15 -1.84
C SER A 61 11.13 -31.80 -0.61
N GLY A 62 10.37 -32.60 0.16
CA GLY A 62 10.91 -33.34 1.30
C GLY A 62 11.26 -32.47 2.50
N LEU A 63 10.75 -31.23 2.56
CA LEU A 63 10.90 -30.35 3.73
C LEU A 63 10.42 -31.11 4.99
N LEU A 64 11.37 -31.40 5.88
CA LEU A 64 11.13 -32.17 7.10
C LEU A 64 10.03 -31.53 7.95
N LYS A 65 9.26 -32.35 8.66
CA LYS A 65 8.17 -31.92 9.57
C LYS A 65 8.59 -30.82 10.55
N GLU A 66 9.88 -30.78 10.88
CA GLU A 66 10.52 -29.82 11.79
C GLU A 66 10.49 -28.38 11.24
N ASN A 67 10.55 -28.22 9.91
CA ASN A 67 10.50 -26.93 9.22
C ASN A 67 9.06 -26.46 8.93
N MET A 68 8.03 -27.28 9.24
CA MET A 68 6.62 -26.89 9.04
C MET A 68 6.18 -25.75 9.96
N ARG A 69 6.84 -25.54 11.10
CA ARG A 69 6.55 -24.40 12.00
C ARG A 69 6.89 -23.05 11.36
N GLU A 70 7.82 -23.05 10.40
CA GLU A 70 8.23 -21.87 9.64
C GLU A 70 7.50 -21.79 8.28
N ALA A 71 6.54 -22.69 8.02
CA ALA A 71 5.88 -22.83 6.72
C ALA A 71 5.15 -21.55 6.28
N GLU A 72 4.71 -20.71 7.21
CA GLU A 72 4.10 -19.40 6.93
C GLU A 72 5.10 -18.45 6.28
N HIS A 73 6.34 -18.43 6.78
CA HIS A 73 7.45 -17.64 6.25
C HIS A 73 7.91 -18.19 4.92
N TYR A 74 8.09 -19.51 4.86
CA TYR A 74 8.40 -20.17 3.59
C TYR A 74 7.31 -19.91 2.57
N PHE A 75 6.03 -19.94 2.92
CA PHE A 75 4.94 -19.78 1.96
C PHE A 75 5.05 -18.46 1.18
N SER A 76 5.17 -17.32 1.85
CA SER A 76 5.32 -16.00 1.19
C SER A 76 6.51 -15.92 0.24
N ILE A 77 7.63 -16.53 0.62
CA ILE A 77 8.89 -16.48 -0.15
C ILE A 77 8.84 -17.49 -1.29
N TRP A 78 8.27 -18.67 -1.01
CA TRP A 78 8.10 -19.78 -1.92
C TRP A 78 7.16 -19.45 -3.05
N MET A 79 6.10 -18.68 -2.76
CA MET A 79 5.24 -18.15 -3.80
C MET A 79 5.99 -17.18 -4.73
N ASN A 80 7.07 -16.53 -4.24
CA ASN A 80 7.96 -15.66 -5.02
C ASN A 80 7.19 -14.62 -5.86
N GLN A 81 6.12 -14.09 -5.30
CA GLN A 81 5.23 -13.15 -5.97
C GLN A 81 5.26 -11.81 -5.27
N TYR A 82 5.11 -10.76 -6.07
CA TYR A 82 4.96 -9.42 -5.53
C TYR A 82 3.60 -9.29 -4.81
N PRO A 83 3.54 -9.08 -3.48
CA PRO A 83 2.28 -8.96 -2.77
C PRO A 83 1.71 -7.53 -2.83
N TRP A 84 0.42 -7.36 -2.55
CA TRP A 84 -0.19 -6.06 -2.31
C TRP A 84 -0.18 -5.77 -0.80
N LEU A 85 0.73 -4.91 -0.36
CA LEU A 85 0.87 -4.55 1.06
C LEU A 85 0.06 -3.30 1.40
N LEU A 86 -0.70 -3.38 2.49
CA LEU A 86 -1.34 -2.23 3.14
C LEU A 86 -0.55 -1.89 4.41
N SER A 87 -0.04 -0.65 4.50
CA SER A 87 0.69 -0.15 5.66
C SER A 87 -0.27 0.26 6.77
N ASN A 88 -0.60 -0.66 7.66
CA ASN A 88 -1.57 -0.46 8.74
C ASN A 88 -0.92 -0.66 10.11
N PRO A 89 -1.15 0.22 11.11
CA PRO A 89 -0.69 -0.02 12.47
C PRO A 89 -1.41 -1.28 13.01
N PRO A 90 -0.69 -2.26 13.57
CA PRO A 90 -1.30 -3.52 13.96
C PRO A 90 -2.16 -3.35 15.22
N HIS A 91 -3.25 -4.10 15.31
CA HIS A 91 -4.00 -4.20 16.57
C HIS A 91 -3.33 -5.15 17.58
N LEU A 92 -2.59 -6.17 17.14
CA LEU A 92 -1.90 -7.13 18.02
C LEU A 92 -0.78 -7.83 17.24
N ALA A 93 0.49 -7.64 17.64
CA ALA A 93 1.58 -8.63 17.51
C ALA A 93 2.95 -8.04 17.92
N ASN A 94 3.71 -8.79 18.72
CA ASN A 94 5.12 -8.50 19.02
C ASN A 94 6.04 -8.99 17.89
N GLY A 95 7.10 -8.23 17.61
CA GLY A 95 7.98 -8.41 16.46
C GLY A 95 8.76 -9.73 16.46
N TYR A 96 8.93 -10.30 15.25
CA TYR A 96 9.80 -11.45 14.96
C TYR A 96 10.43 -11.19 13.58
N ASP A 97 11.69 -11.54 13.37
CA ASP A 97 12.41 -11.22 12.13
C ASP A 97 12.44 -12.43 11.19
N ALA A 98 11.30 -12.74 10.58
CA ALA A 98 11.10 -13.88 9.67
C ALA A 98 12.15 -13.97 8.54
N ILE A 99 12.62 -12.81 8.10
CA ILE A 99 13.59 -12.69 7.02
C ILE A 99 14.97 -13.19 7.45
N ARG A 100 15.42 -12.86 8.67
CA ARG A 100 16.69 -13.41 9.21
C ARG A 100 16.62 -14.92 9.46
N HIS A 101 15.44 -15.44 9.78
CA HIS A 101 15.22 -16.88 9.93
C HIS A 101 15.29 -17.62 8.59
N LEU A 102 14.73 -17.03 7.52
CA LEU A 102 14.89 -17.54 6.17
C LEU A 102 16.37 -17.53 5.77
N GLN A 103 17.07 -16.40 5.91
CA GLN A 103 18.47 -16.29 5.51
C GLN A 103 19.29 -17.42 6.13
N ARG A 104 19.15 -17.64 7.44
CA ARG A 104 19.80 -18.75 8.14
C ARG A 104 19.40 -20.12 7.60
N SER A 105 18.14 -20.30 7.24
CA SER A 105 17.67 -21.59 6.70
C SER A 105 18.21 -21.86 5.29
N LEU A 106 18.32 -20.83 4.45
CA LEU A 106 18.89 -20.93 3.10
C LEU A 106 20.42 -21.11 3.13
N GLU A 107 21.12 -20.42 4.03
CA GLU A 107 22.56 -20.62 4.27
C GLU A 107 22.89 -22.06 4.71
N ASN A 108 21.93 -22.75 5.32
CA ASN A 108 22.07 -24.13 5.78
C ASN A 108 21.62 -25.18 4.74
N ASP A 109 21.07 -24.79 3.58
CA ASP A 109 20.67 -25.71 2.53
C ASP A 109 21.87 -26.09 1.64
N GLN A 110 22.32 -27.35 1.72
CA GLN A 110 23.45 -27.90 0.96
C GLN A 110 23.01 -28.80 -0.22
N SER A 111 21.77 -28.70 -0.68
CA SER A 111 21.25 -29.59 -1.73
C SER A 111 21.94 -29.41 -3.08
N GLU A 112 22.31 -30.53 -3.73
CA GLU A 112 23.13 -30.55 -4.95
C GLU A 112 22.38 -30.18 -6.25
N ALA A 113 21.05 -30.05 -6.21
CA ALA A 113 20.23 -29.74 -7.39
C ALA A 113 18.93 -28.99 -7.01
N PRO A 114 18.92 -27.64 -7.03
CA PRO A 114 17.70 -26.89 -6.82
C PRO A 114 16.77 -27.08 -8.02
N GLN A 115 15.63 -27.73 -7.78
CA GLN A 115 14.51 -27.74 -8.71
C GLN A 115 13.84 -26.36 -8.66
N ASP A 116 13.72 -25.72 -9.82
CA ASP A 116 13.11 -24.39 -9.96
C ASP A 116 11.58 -24.49 -9.89
N TYR A 117 11.04 -24.42 -8.67
CA TYR A 117 9.60 -24.49 -8.40
C TYR A 117 8.89 -23.14 -8.45
N PHE A 118 9.62 -22.06 -8.76
CA PHE A 118 9.14 -20.69 -8.65
C PHE A 118 8.47 -20.23 -9.92
N ASP A 119 7.19 -19.85 -9.81
CA ASP A 119 6.58 -19.02 -10.84
C ASP A 119 7.19 -17.62 -10.76
N ARG A 120 7.45 -17.03 -11.94
CA ARG A 120 8.16 -15.76 -12.12
C ARG A 120 7.36 -14.76 -12.92
N GLN A 121 6.15 -15.12 -13.34
CA GLN A 121 5.25 -14.21 -14.02
C GLN A 121 4.64 -13.24 -13.00
N GLU A 122 4.69 -11.95 -13.32
CA GLU A 122 3.98 -10.94 -12.54
C GLU A 122 2.48 -11.12 -12.74
N GLU A 123 1.73 -11.21 -11.64
CA GLU A 123 0.28 -11.30 -11.71
C GLU A 123 -0.35 -9.93 -11.90
N GLU A 124 -1.39 -9.90 -12.75
CA GLU A 124 -2.24 -8.73 -12.91
C GLU A 124 -3.06 -8.45 -11.64
N PRO A 125 -3.27 -7.17 -11.29
CA PRO A 125 -2.70 -5.97 -11.92
C PRO A 125 -1.20 -5.84 -11.68
N LEU A 126 -0.50 -5.35 -12.71
CA LEU A 126 0.90 -4.91 -12.57
C LEU A 126 1.09 -3.95 -11.41
N LEU A 127 2.30 -3.93 -10.85
CA LEU A 127 2.68 -3.11 -9.70
C LEU A 127 2.29 -1.64 -9.81
N SER A 128 2.44 -1.04 -11.00
CA SER A 128 2.08 0.35 -11.26
C SER A 128 0.59 0.67 -11.03
N HIS A 129 -0.27 -0.34 -11.08
CA HIS A 129 -1.71 -0.23 -10.84
C HIS A 129 -2.11 -0.60 -9.40
N ARG A 130 -1.14 -0.94 -8.54
CA ARG A 130 -1.37 -1.30 -7.13
C ARG A 130 -1.27 -0.07 -6.25
N ASP A 131 -2.29 0.77 -6.33
CA ASP A 131 -2.36 2.12 -5.75
C ASP A 131 -2.96 2.18 -4.32
N VAL A 132 -3.63 1.12 -3.86
CA VAL A 132 -4.14 1.01 -2.48
C VAL A 132 -2.98 0.87 -1.50
N ARG A 133 -2.95 1.69 -0.44
CA ARG A 133 -1.81 1.83 0.46
C ARG A 133 -2.10 1.55 1.94
N SER A 134 -3.28 1.89 2.43
CA SER A 134 -3.63 1.76 3.85
C SER A 134 -5.14 1.60 3.99
N SER A 135 -5.58 0.95 5.06
CA SER A 135 -6.97 1.05 5.53
C SER A 135 -7.14 2.29 6.40
N CYS A 136 -8.38 2.78 6.45
CA CYS A 136 -8.79 3.80 7.41
C CYS A 136 -8.89 3.21 8.82
N ALA A 137 -8.78 4.02 9.87
CA ALA A 137 -8.80 3.55 11.26
C ALA A 137 -10.07 2.75 11.64
N ASN A 138 -11.22 3.10 11.05
CA ASN A 138 -12.48 2.37 11.25
C ASN A 138 -12.64 1.14 10.35
N ASP A 139 -11.65 0.81 9.53
CA ASP A 139 -11.64 -0.32 8.58
C ASP A 139 -12.77 -0.27 7.52
N LYS A 140 -13.40 0.90 7.32
CA LYS A 140 -14.49 1.10 6.34
C LYS A 140 -14.02 1.74 5.04
N CYS A 141 -12.76 2.12 4.94
CA CYS A 141 -12.19 2.59 3.68
C CYS A 141 -10.72 2.20 3.52
N LEU A 142 -10.22 2.43 2.32
CA LEU A 142 -8.85 2.24 1.86
C LEU A 142 -8.36 3.56 1.26
N LEU A 143 -7.24 4.06 1.77
CA LEU A 143 -6.48 5.12 1.10
C LEU A 143 -5.82 4.52 -0.14
N PHE A 144 -6.01 5.16 -1.29
CA PHE A 144 -5.31 4.84 -2.52
C PHE A 144 -4.66 6.09 -3.11
N THR A 145 -3.48 5.93 -3.71
CA THR A 145 -2.67 7.04 -4.22
C THR A 145 -1.58 6.51 -5.16
N ASN A 146 -1.26 7.29 -6.20
CA ASN A 146 -0.05 7.06 -7.00
C ASN A 146 1.19 7.79 -6.45
N LEU A 147 1.02 8.62 -5.43
CA LEU A 147 2.12 9.31 -4.78
C LEU A 147 2.90 8.37 -3.86
N GLU A 148 4.21 8.59 -3.85
CA GLU A 148 5.17 7.77 -3.13
C GLU A 148 5.68 8.48 -1.89
N SER A 149 5.80 7.72 -0.80
CA SER A 149 6.46 8.14 0.45
C SER A 149 7.72 7.34 0.76
N TYR A 150 8.03 6.40 -0.11
CA TYR A 150 9.20 5.55 0.00
C TYR A 150 9.72 5.28 -1.41
N VAL A 151 11.02 5.02 -1.50
CA VAL A 151 11.66 4.71 -2.78
C VAL A 151 11.06 3.43 -3.35
N ARG A 152 10.71 3.48 -4.63
CA ARG A 152 10.19 2.30 -5.31
C ARG A 152 11.31 1.29 -5.56
N PRO A 153 11.01 -0.02 -5.42
CA PRO A 153 11.95 -1.06 -5.79
C PRO A 153 12.45 -0.98 -7.23
N GLU A 154 11.61 -0.49 -8.15
CA GLU A 154 11.95 -0.30 -9.56
C GLU A 154 13.03 0.78 -9.78
N ASP A 155 13.13 1.73 -8.86
CA ASP A 155 14.15 2.79 -8.92
C ASP A 155 15.50 2.30 -8.37
N ILE A 156 15.54 1.13 -7.70
CA ILE A 156 16.77 0.48 -7.21
C ILE A 156 17.22 -0.61 -8.20
N HIS A 157 18.28 -0.32 -8.96
CA HIS A 157 18.83 -1.29 -9.90
C HIS A 157 19.53 -2.45 -9.17
N PHE A 158 18.87 -3.61 -9.11
CA PHE A 158 19.45 -4.83 -8.58
C PHE A 158 20.37 -5.50 -9.61
N ASP A 159 21.68 -5.51 -9.35
CA ASP A 159 22.68 -6.23 -10.13
C ASP A 159 23.26 -7.36 -9.28
N TYR A 160 22.88 -8.61 -9.56
CA TYR A 160 23.32 -9.79 -8.80
C TYR A 160 24.85 -9.98 -8.78
N ARG A 161 25.60 -9.38 -9.72
CA ARG A 161 27.06 -9.44 -9.74
C ARG A 161 27.70 -8.42 -8.81
N LYS A 162 27.00 -7.30 -8.56
CA LYS A 162 27.49 -6.20 -7.73
C LYS A 162 26.88 -6.23 -6.34
N THR A 163 25.63 -6.64 -6.20
CA THR A 163 24.88 -6.74 -4.94
C THR A 163 24.97 -8.16 -4.44
N THR A 164 26.10 -8.47 -3.80
CA THR A 164 26.47 -9.82 -3.35
C THR A 164 25.95 -10.16 -1.95
N SER A 165 25.34 -9.20 -1.25
CA SER A 165 24.74 -9.42 0.07
C SER A 165 23.50 -8.56 0.29
N ILE A 166 22.68 -8.97 1.25
CA ILE A 166 21.49 -8.25 1.70
C ILE A 166 21.86 -6.86 2.24
N GLU A 167 22.92 -6.77 3.05
CA GLU A 167 23.35 -5.51 3.66
C GLU A 167 23.73 -4.47 2.59
N LYS A 168 24.30 -4.95 1.47
CA LYS A 168 24.62 -4.08 0.34
C LYS A 168 23.37 -3.57 -0.37
N LEU A 169 22.33 -4.41 -0.49
CA LEU A 169 21.04 -3.97 -1.02
C LEU A 169 20.37 -2.96 -0.08
N GLU A 170 20.32 -3.27 1.21
CA GLU A 170 19.77 -2.38 2.23
C GLU A 170 20.46 -1.02 2.23
N GLY A 171 21.79 -0.99 2.05
CA GLY A 171 22.56 0.24 1.90
C GLY A 171 22.22 1.08 0.65
N LEU A 172 21.76 0.47 -0.44
CA LEU A 172 21.27 1.21 -1.62
C LEU A 172 19.96 1.95 -1.32
N TYR A 173 19.06 1.31 -0.57
CA TYR A 173 17.82 1.94 -0.14
C TYR A 173 18.06 3.05 0.89
N GLU A 174 19.01 2.86 1.82
CA GLU A 174 19.41 3.91 2.78
C GLU A 174 20.03 5.13 2.09
N GLN A 175 20.74 4.95 0.98
CA GLN A 175 21.25 6.07 0.18
C GLN A 175 20.15 6.82 -0.57
N ALA A 176 19.10 6.11 -0.97
CA ALA A 176 17.99 6.67 -1.73
C ALA A 176 16.89 7.30 -0.83
N SER A 177 16.82 6.94 0.45
CA SER A 177 15.84 7.48 1.41
C SER A 177 16.31 7.42 2.87
N SER A 178 15.87 8.39 3.67
CA SER A 178 16.04 8.36 5.13
C SER A 178 14.98 7.44 5.76
N ARG A 179 15.41 6.36 6.42
CA ARG A 179 14.52 5.38 7.08
C ARG A 179 13.62 5.99 8.16
N THR A 180 14.07 7.08 8.79
CA THR A 180 13.42 7.70 9.95
C THR A 180 12.12 8.44 9.62
N GLU A 181 11.94 8.89 8.38
CA GLU A 181 10.76 9.68 7.99
C GLU A 181 9.51 8.81 7.78
N TRP A 182 9.69 7.59 7.23
CA TRP A 182 8.56 6.72 6.91
C TRP A 182 7.74 6.29 8.13
N GLY A 183 8.40 5.88 9.22
CA GLY A 183 7.70 5.47 10.44
C GLY A 183 6.83 6.58 11.04
N GLN A 184 7.20 7.85 10.83
CA GLN A 184 6.47 9.02 11.32
C GLN A 184 5.43 9.54 10.34
N HIS A 185 5.61 9.28 9.03
CA HIS A 185 4.82 9.89 7.96
C HIS A 185 4.18 8.87 6.99
N SER A 186 3.96 7.64 7.46
CA SER A 186 3.41 6.57 6.62
C SER A 186 1.95 6.82 6.19
N TYR A 187 1.51 6.08 5.15
CA TYR A 187 0.20 6.27 4.50
C TYR A 187 -1.00 6.28 5.47
N HIS A 188 -0.99 5.48 6.54
CA HIS A 188 -2.12 5.39 7.46
C HIS A 188 -2.46 6.70 8.17
N ASN A 189 -1.47 7.59 8.38
CA ASN A 189 -1.66 8.87 9.04
C ASN A 189 -2.63 9.79 8.27
N ALA A 190 -2.83 9.58 6.97
CA ALA A 190 -3.80 10.35 6.20
C ALA A 190 -5.27 9.98 6.54
N VAL A 191 -5.49 8.83 7.19
CA VAL A 191 -6.81 8.20 7.39
C VAL A 191 -6.94 7.56 8.78
N ASP A 192 -6.21 8.06 9.77
CA ASP A 192 -6.21 7.56 11.16
C ASP A 192 -7.15 8.34 12.10
N SER A 193 -7.84 9.35 11.57
CA SER A 193 -8.70 10.29 12.30
C SER A 193 -7.98 11.23 13.27
N ASP A 194 -6.66 11.38 13.15
CA ASP A 194 -5.88 12.32 13.93
C ASP A 194 -5.28 13.41 13.01
N PRO A 195 -5.80 14.66 13.03
CA PRO A 195 -5.26 15.71 12.18
C PRO A 195 -3.86 16.19 12.58
N SER A 196 -3.27 15.66 13.66
CA SER A 196 -1.91 15.99 14.11
C SER A 196 -0.82 15.07 13.55
N THR A 197 -1.19 13.90 13.03
CA THR A 197 -0.31 13.01 12.29
C THR A 197 -0.49 13.28 10.80
N CYS A 198 0.57 13.14 10.00
CA CYS A 198 0.46 13.40 8.56
C CYS A 198 1.18 12.34 7.74
N TRP A 199 0.58 12.00 6.60
CA TRP A 199 1.23 11.29 5.51
C TRP A 199 1.98 12.29 4.64
N ASP A 200 3.27 12.05 4.38
CA ASP A 200 4.12 12.95 3.59
C ASP A 200 4.59 12.26 2.31
N THR A 201 4.54 12.96 1.18
CA THR A 201 5.12 12.49 -0.09
C THR A 201 6.63 12.71 -0.12
N LEU A 202 7.38 11.81 -0.74
CA LEU A 202 8.82 11.95 -0.93
C LEU A 202 9.18 13.08 -1.92
N LYS A 203 8.33 13.31 -2.92
CA LYS A 203 8.52 14.31 -3.99
C LYS A 203 7.28 15.19 -4.12
N ALA A 204 7.46 16.41 -4.60
CA ALA A 204 6.36 17.31 -4.90
C ALA A 204 5.40 16.68 -5.93
N PRO A 205 4.07 16.67 -5.69
CA PRO A 205 3.10 16.17 -6.66
C PRO A 205 3.16 16.90 -7.99
N ARG A 206 3.00 16.12 -9.07
CA ARG A 206 2.85 16.60 -10.43
C ARG A 206 1.38 16.65 -10.83
N LYS A 207 1.09 17.42 -11.86
CA LYS A 207 -0.21 17.41 -12.53
C LYS A 207 -0.57 15.99 -12.94
N GLY A 208 -1.77 15.54 -12.53
CA GLY A 208 -2.28 14.20 -12.78
C GLY A 208 -2.04 13.22 -11.64
N ASP A 209 -1.17 13.54 -10.67
CA ASP A 209 -1.06 12.75 -9.45
C ASP A 209 -2.36 12.83 -8.64
N TYR A 210 -2.62 11.80 -7.85
CA TYR A 210 -3.89 11.64 -7.16
C TYR A 210 -3.76 10.88 -5.84
N PHE A 211 -4.72 11.15 -4.98
CA PHE A 211 -5.00 10.37 -3.78
C PHE A 211 -6.52 10.29 -3.59
N GLY A 212 -7.01 9.36 -2.78
CA GLY A 212 -8.44 9.17 -2.62
C GLY A 212 -8.82 8.09 -1.63
N LEU A 213 -10.13 7.92 -1.46
CA LEU A 213 -10.71 6.89 -0.60
C LEU A 213 -11.51 5.91 -1.45
N MET A 214 -11.25 4.62 -1.22
CA MET A 214 -12.08 3.52 -1.65
C MET A 214 -12.87 3.01 -0.45
N LEU A 215 -14.18 2.95 -0.60
CA LEU A 215 -15.10 2.64 0.48
C LEU A 215 -15.40 1.16 0.51
N VAL A 216 -15.58 0.63 1.72
CA VAL A 216 -16.20 -0.67 1.95
C VAL A 216 -17.70 -0.48 1.81
N GLY A 217 -18.21 -0.71 0.60
CA GLY A 217 -19.58 -0.40 0.19
C GLY A 217 -19.66 0.91 -0.61
N SER A 218 -20.82 1.56 -0.57
CA SER A 218 -21.05 2.84 -1.24
C SER A 218 -21.67 3.83 -0.26
N LEU A 219 -21.39 5.12 -0.47
CA LEU A 219 -21.95 6.19 0.36
C LEU A 219 -22.35 7.39 -0.48
N ASN A 220 -23.26 8.19 0.10
CA ASN A 220 -23.61 9.50 -0.40
C ASN A 220 -22.99 10.56 0.52
N ALA A 221 -21.98 11.28 0.03
CA ALA A 221 -21.39 12.40 0.75
C ALA A 221 -21.28 13.61 -0.16
N ASN A 222 -21.57 14.75 0.43
CA ASN A 222 -21.64 16.03 -0.26
C ASN A 222 -20.45 16.93 0.11
N THR A 223 -19.62 16.52 1.08
CA THR A 223 -18.46 17.29 1.51
C THR A 223 -17.25 16.39 1.66
N LEU A 224 -16.15 16.82 1.04
CA LEU A 224 -14.83 16.26 1.20
C LEU A 224 -13.99 17.20 2.08
N SER A 225 -13.43 16.69 3.16
CA SER A 225 -12.56 17.44 4.07
C SER A 225 -11.12 16.93 3.96
N LEU A 226 -10.18 17.86 3.84
CA LEU A 226 -8.75 17.59 3.85
C LEU A 226 -8.07 18.45 4.91
N TYR A 227 -7.16 17.86 5.68
CA TYR A 227 -6.24 18.60 6.54
C TYR A 227 -4.84 18.51 5.96
N THR A 228 -4.23 19.65 5.70
CA THR A 228 -2.92 19.74 5.04
C THR A 228 -2.20 21.01 5.47
N ALA A 229 -0.89 20.92 5.67
CA ALA A 229 -0.03 22.07 5.90
C ALA A 229 0.32 22.83 4.60
N ASN A 230 -0.02 22.27 3.43
CA ASN A 230 0.21 22.93 2.16
C ASN A 230 -0.83 24.03 1.94
N GLU A 231 -0.38 25.23 1.54
CA GLU A 231 -1.28 26.36 1.30
C GLU A 231 -1.99 26.24 -0.06
N PHE A 232 -3.32 26.32 -0.06
CA PHE A 232 -4.15 26.38 -1.27
C PHE A 232 -5.03 27.63 -1.27
N SER A 233 -4.73 28.59 -2.16
CA SER A 233 -5.52 29.83 -2.27
C SER A 233 -6.91 29.63 -2.87
N LYS A 234 -7.07 28.66 -3.79
CA LYS A 234 -8.33 28.28 -4.46
C LYS A 234 -8.34 26.77 -4.71
N PRO A 235 -8.58 25.95 -3.67
CA PRO A 235 -8.46 24.50 -3.76
C PRO A 235 -9.28 23.89 -4.92
N GLU A 236 -10.47 24.41 -5.21
CA GLU A 236 -11.35 23.96 -6.28
C GLU A 236 -10.77 24.16 -7.69
N LYS A 237 -9.85 25.11 -7.85
CA LYS A 237 -9.13 25.36 -9.12
C LYS A 237 -7.88 24.51 -9.25
N GLN A 238 -7.31 24.06 -8.14
CA GLN A 238 -6.06 23.30 -8.10
C GLN A 238 -6.28 21.80 -7.97
N LEU A 239 -7.44 21.39 -7.45
CA LEU A 239 -7.83 20.01 -7.24
C LEU A 239 -9.02 19.67 -8.13
N LEU A 240 -9.04 18.44 -8.64
CA LEU A 240 -10.13 17.84 -9.37
C LEU A 240 -10.71 16.70 -8.53
N VAL A 241 -12.01 16.71 -8.27
CA VAL A 241 -12.69 15.61 -7.58
C VAL A 241 -13.41 14.75 -8.63
N SER A 242 -13.18 13.45 -8.58
CA SER A 242 -13.90 12.46 -9.40
C SER A 242 -14.34 11.29 -8.54
N VAL A 243 -15.44 10.65 -8.90
CA VAL A 243 -15.99 9.48 -8.19
C VAL A 243 -16.16 8.30 -9.13
N LEU A 244 -16.25 7.10 -8.56
CA LEU A 244 -16.58 5.88 -9.29
C LEU A 244 -17.73 5.16 -8.61
N GLU A 245 -18.80 4.88 -9.37
CA GLU A 245 -19.87 3.98 -8.96
C GLU A 245 -19.42 2.51 -9.02
N GLU A 246 -20.14 1.64 -8.31
CA GLU A 246 -19.84 0.21 -8.30
C GLU A 246 -20.11 -0.48 -9.66
N SER A 247 -21.08 0.03 -10.43
CA SER A 247 -21.48 -0.51 -11.73
C SER A 247 -20.78 0.12 -12.94
N GLU A 248 -19.99 1.17 -12.75
CA GLU A 248 -19.39 1.93 -13.86
C GLU A 248 -17.89 1.67 -14.02
N ASN A 249 -17.45 1.63 -15.29
CA ASN A 249 -16.04 1.44 -15.66
C ASN A 249 -15.27 2.76 -15.79
N GLY A 250 -15.87 3.92 -15.50
CA GLY A 250 -15.31 5.23 -15.80
C GLY A 250 -15.44 6.25 -14.67
N TRP A 251 -14.38 7.02 -14.44
CA TRP A 251 -14.39 8.11 -13.45
C TRP A 251 -15.36 9.22 -13.87
N ILE A 252 -16.27 9.59 -12.96
CA ILE A 252 -17.22 10.68 -13.15
C ILE A 252 -16.70 11.91 -12.44
N GLN A 253 -16.54 13.01 -13.16
CA GLN A 253 -16.11 14.27 -12.56
C GLN A 253 -17.24 14.92 -11.75
N CYS A 254 -16.93 15.32 -10.52
CA CYS A 254 -17.85 16.11 -9.69
C CYS A 254 -17.52 17.59 -9.78
N LYS A 255 -18.52 18.43 -9.58
CA LYS A 255 -18.31 19.86 -9.36
C LYS A 255 -17.91 20.06 -7.89
N ALA A 256 -16.73 20.59 -7.67
CA ALA A 256 -16.23 20.93 -6.33
C ALA A 256 -16.24 22.44 -6.13
N THR A 257 -16.72 22.90 -4.98
CA THR A 257 -16.67 24.31 -4.55
C THR A 257 -16.09 24.39 -3.16
N SER A 258 -15.05 25.22 -2.99
CA SER A 258 -14.49 25.48 -1.67
C SER A 258 -15.52 26.18 -0.80
N THR A 259 -15.75 25.66 0.40
CA THR A 259 -16.52 26.34 1.43
C THR A 259 -15.56 27.22 2.24
N GLU A 260 -15.94 28.47 2.52
CA GLU A 260 -15.11 29.37 3.33
C GLU A 260 -14.90 28.77 4.71
N ASN A 261 -13.64 28.55 5.08
CA ASN A 261 -13.24 28.10 6.41
C ASN A 261 -12.24 29.08 7.02
N ASN A 262 -12.41 29.34 8.31
CA ASN A 262 -11.53 30.21 9.09
C ASN A 262 -10.18 29.56 9.48
N TYR A 263 -9.93 28.32 9.07
CA TYR A 263 -8.73 27.56 9.45
C TYR A 263 -7.80 27.41 8.24
N SER A 264 -6.54 27.84 8.39
CA SER A 264 -5.53 27.81 7.33
C SER A 264 -5.23 26.41 6.80
N ASP A 265 -5.33 25.40 7.67
CA ASP A 265 -4.82 24.05 7.40
C ASP A 265 -5.93 23.06 7.03
N ARG A 266 -7.18 23.55 6.90
CA ARG A 266 -8.36 22.72 6.60
C ARG A 266 -9.03 23.18 5.31
N ILE A 267 -9.02 22.30 4.32
CA ILE A 267 -9.74 22.48 3.06
C ILE A 267 -11.05 21.72 3.15
N GLN A 268 -12.17 22.40 2.88
CA GLN A 268 -13.46 21.75 2.70
C GLN A 268 -14.00 22.05 1.31
N LEU A 269 -14.34 20.98 0.60
CA LEU A 269 -14.91 21.02 -0.73
C LEU A 269 -16.32 20.44 -0.65
N ALA A 270 -17.33 21.28 -0.91
CA ALA A 270 -18.65 20.78 -1.24
C ALA A 270 -18.57 20.15 -2.64
N ILE A 271 -18.99 18.89 -2.74
CA ILE A 271 -18.94 18.07 -3.95
C ILE A 271 -20.38 17.78 -4.42
N ASP A 272 -20.64 18.14 -5.68
CA ASP A 272 -21.89 17.89 -6.38
C ASP A 272 -21.58 16.95 -7.55
N CYS A 273 -21.96 15.69 -7.38
CA CYS A 273 -21.67 14.61 -8.32
C CYS A 273 -22.96 14.25 -9.09
N PRO A 274 -22.87 13.89 -10.39
CA PRO A 274 -24.02 13.39 -11.15
C PRO A 274 -24.64 12.10 -10.60
N VAL A 275 -23.95 11.45 -9.66
CA VAL A 275 -24.31 10.17 -9.05
C VAL A 275 -24.61 10.34 -7.56
N ARG A 276 -25.52 9.52 -7.04
CA ARG A 276 -25.98 9.62 -5.63
C ARG A 276 -25.13 8.82 -4.66
N HIS A 277 -24.62 7.67 -5.07
CA HIS A 277 -23.79 6.82 -4.22
C HIS A 277 -22.57 6.43 -5.01
N TYR A 278 -21.39 6.51 -4.40
CA TYR A 278 -20.17 6.11 -5.05
C TYR A 278 -19.34 5.25 -4.10
N ARG A 279 -18.47 4.42 -4.67
CA ARG A 279 -17.55 3.54 -3.94
C ARG A 279 -16.15 4.12 -3.86
N LEU A 280 -15.74 4.94 -4.84
CA LEU A 280 -14.44 5.60 -4.83
C LEU A 280 -14.62 7.10 -4.97
N VAL A 281 -13.80 7.86 -4.24
CA VAL A 281 -13.55 9.28 -4.48
C VAL A 281 -12.06 9.48 -4.72
N LYS A 282 -11.73 10.24 -5.74
CA LYS A 282 -10.36 10.57 -6.17
C LYS A 282 -10.19 12.07 -6.26
N VAL A 283 -9.12 12.56 -5.65
CA VAL A 283 -8.65 13.93 -5.76
C VAL A 283 -7.40 13.93 -6.64
N THR A 284 -7.41 14.69 -7.73
CA THR A 284 -6.31 14.78 -8.69
C THR A 284 -5.76 16.20 -8.74
N PHE A 285 -4.43 16.34 -8.69
CA PHE A 285 -3.75 17.63 -8.82
C PHE A 285 -3.87 18.14 -10.26
N LYS A 286 -4.40 19.35 -10.45
CA LYS A 286 -4.54 20.00 -11.78
C LYS A 286 -3.25 20.70 -12.23
N GLN A 287 -2.31 20.91 -11.32
CA GLN A 287 -1.04 21.59 -11.53
C GLN A 287 0.05 20.97 -10.66
N ASP A 288 1.31 21.20 -11.01
CA ASP A 288 2.45 20.80 -10.21
C ASP A 288 2.50 21.61 -8.90
N LEU A 289 2.82 20.95 -7.79
CA LEU A 289 3.10 21.63 -6.54
C LEU A 289 4.60 21.96 -6.43
N PRO A 290 4.95 23.08 -5.76
CA PRO A 290 6.35 23.48 -5.60
C PRO A 290 7.08 22.68 -4.53
N THR A 291 6.35 22.07 -3.60
CA THR A 291 6.88 21.36 -2.43
C THR A 291 6.21 20.00 -2.26
N PRO A 292 6.84 19.07 -1.52
CA PRO A 292 6.19 17.85 -1.06
C PRO A 292 4.83 18.13 -0.41
N PHE A 293 3.89 17.22 -0.65
CA PHE A 293 2.54 17.28 -0.13
C PHE A 293 2.43 16.52 1.20
N LYS A 294 1.70 17.12 2.14
CA LYS A 294 1.39 16.55 3.44
C LYS A 294 -0.12 16.45 3.62
N LEU A 295 -0.62 15.26 3.95
CA LEU A 295 -2.04 15.01 4.19
C LEU A 295 -2.22 14.43 5.58
N CYS A 296 -2.79 15.23 6.48
CA CYS A 296 -2.98 14.90 7.88
C CYS A 296 -4.35 14.29 8.16
N SER A 297 -5.32 14.53 7.29
CA SER A 297 -6.60 13.84 7.36
C SER A 297 -7.33 13.96 6.04
N LEU A 298 -7.93 12.85 5.62
CA LEU A 298 -8.84 12.77 4.48
C LEU A 298 -10.14 12.13 4.94
N SER A 299 -11.24 12.87 4.84
CA SER A 299 -12.55 12.40 5.30
C SER A 299 -13.69 12.87 4.41
N LEU A 300 -14.78 12.12 4.43
CA LEU A 300 -16.05 12.47 3.80
C LEU A 300 -17.07 12.78 4.89
N GLU A 301 -17.93 13.78 4.68
CA GLU A 301 -19.05 14.06 5.57
C GLU A 301 -20.00 12.85 5.65
N ASN A 302 -20.59 12.62 6.83
CA ASN A 302 -21.33 11.40 7.18
C ASN A 302 -20.48 10.11 7.19
N PHE A 303 -19.18 10.23 6.99
CA PHE A 303 -18.21 9.16 7.11
C PHE A 303 -17.14 9.58 8.13
N SER A 304 -17.55 9.66 9.40
CA SER A 304 -16.58 9.80 10.50
C SER A 304 -15.75 8.52 10.55
N VAL A 305 -14.48 8.65 10.19
CA VAL A 305 -13.46 7.63 10.47
C VAL A 305 -13.23 7.59 11.97
#